data_AF-A0A0A9YR78-F1
#
_entry.id   AF-A0A0A9YR78-F1
#
_cell.length_a   1.000
_cell.length_b   1.000
_cell.length_c   1.000
_cell.angle_alpha   90.00
_cell.angle_beta   90.00
_cell.angle_gamma   90.00
#
_symmetry.space_group_name_H-M   'P 1'
#
loop_
_entity.id
_entity.type
_entity.pdbx_description
1 polymer ?
#
loop_
_entity_poly.entity_id
_entity_poly.type
_entity_poly.pdbx_seq_one_letter_code
_entity_poly.pdbx_strand_id
1 'polypeptide(L)'
;SEVTLWGVHPSQVHLYDPGKNFKCKDGSMTFAFSKVNDDYCDCPDESDEPSTAACPNGVFFCANPGHVEYMLPSSRVNDGMCDCCDGSDEYASGKCVNNCAELAEAARIEEEEKLLMFVEDDKEEFRANLVHMGSREQIEKLERFKKLELAKAEQEERTKNLEEKTRLAEEIANAALDSFKTREEIEKCEAAPDINYEDHYVVETFNALDLDGNGVLDLWEVKSEKIFDLNKNNRVEDKEMKWFYDAMPGIANLEIFRRKMWRRMGRLYVLEKEMEKSFKFEFDWGKGGELDEEAKKERERKERKHQREMQKEAKKIKE
;
A
#
# COMPACT_ATOMS: atom_id res chain seq x y z
N SER A 1 20.76 -42.30 -38.26
CA SER A 1 19.46 -42.27 -37.60
C SER A 1 18.72 -41.09 -38.17
N GLU A 2 17.61 -41.32 -38.86
CA GLU A 2 16.76 -40.25 -39.38
C GLU A 2 16.19 -39.52 -38.17
N VAL A 3 16.52 -38.22 -38.02
CA VAL A 3 15.96 -37.40 -36.95
C VAL A 3 14.55 -37.04 -37.38
N THR A 4 13.55 -37.66 -36.77
CA THR A 4 12.15 -37.31 -37.03
C THR A 4 11.89 -35.93 -36.44
N LEU A 5 11.75 -34.94 -37.32
CA LEU A 5 11.44 -33.56 -36.96
C LEU A 5 9.92 -33.39 -36.89
N TRP A 6 9.38 -33.24 -35.69
CA TRP A 6 7.95 -33.09 -35.44
C TRP A 6 7.52 -31.63 -35.55
N GLY A 7 6.25 -31.37 -35.83
CA GLY A 7 5.69 -30.02 -35.82
C GLY A 7 6.16 -29.08 -36.93
N VAL A 8 6.92 -29.58 -37.92
CA VAL A 8 7.34 -28.80 -39.09
C VAL A 8 6.54 -29.21 -40.32
N HIS A 9 5.94 -28.21 -40.98
CA HIS A 9 5.23 -28.43 -42.24
C HIS A 9 6.18 -29.01 -43.31
N PRO A 10 5.78 -30.00 -44.13
CA PRO A 10 6.63 -30.67 -45.12
C PRO A 10 7.41 -29.72 -46.05
N SER A 11 6.79 -28.59 -46.43
CA SER A 11 7.44 -27.57 -47.26
C SER A 11 8.61 -26.86 -46.59
N GLN A 12 8.71 -26.88 -45.26
CA GLN A 12 9.71 -26.17 -44.47
C GLN A 12 10.81 -27.09 -43.90
N VAL A 13 10.68 -28.41 -44.05
CA VAL A 13 11.64 -29.40 -43.51
C VAL A 13 13.07 -29.12 -43.98
N HIS A 14 13.24 -28.65 -45.22
CA HIS A 14 14.55 -28.31 -45.79
C HIS A 14 15.29 -27.17 -45.06
N LEU A 15 14.60 -26.37 -44.24
CA LEU A 15 15.20 -25.30 -43.42
C LEU A 15 15.87 -25.85 -42.16
N TYR A 16 15.53 -27.08 -41.76
CA TYR A 16 15.99 -27.69 -40.52
C TYR A 16 16.97 -28.84 -40.80
N ASP A 17 18.14 -28.50 -41.35
CA ASP A 17 19.21 -29.46 -41.66
C ASP A 17 20.18 -29.62 -40.45
N PRO A 18 20.22 -30.78 -39.77
CA PRO A 18 21.10 -31.01 -38.63
C PRO A 18 22.60 -30.90 -38.94
N GLY A 19 22.99 -30.96 -40.22
CA GLY A 19 24.37 -30.82 -40.67
C GLY A 19 24.83 -29.36 -40.80
N LYS A 20 23.97 -28.36 -40.57
CA LYS A 20 24.27 -26.93 -40.74
C LYS A 20 23.86 -26.14 -39.51
N ASN A 21 24.35 -24.89 -39.43
CA ASN A 21 23.81 -23.94 -38.47
C ASN A 21 22.36 -23.61 -38.85
N PHE A 22 21.50 -23.49 -37.84
CA PHE A 22 20.13 -23.03 -38.01
C PHE A 22 20.09 -21.51 -38.04
N LYS A 23 19.29 -20.97 -38.93
CA LYS A 23 19.00 -19.53 -39.03
C LYS A 23 17.51 -19.35 -38.86
N CYS A 24 17.09 -18.47 -37.96
CA CYS A 24 15.69 -18.12 -37.76
C CYS A 24 15.03 -17.79 -39.11
N LYS A 25 13.74 -18.10 -39.30
CA LYS A 25 13.06 -17.92 -40.59
C LYS A 25 12.97 -16.44 -40.99
N ASP A 26 12.89 -15.53 -40.02
CA ASP A 26 12.96 -14.07 -40.18
C ASP A 26 14.38 -13.56 -40.52
N GLY A 27 15.37 -14.43 -40.35
CA GLY A 27 16.77 -14.18 -40.60
C GLY A 27 17.51 -13.32 -39.57
N SER A 28 16.91 -13.09 -38.40
CA SER A 28 17.44 -12.26 -37.33
C SER A 28 18.72 -12.84 -36.69
N MET A 29 18.72 -14.14 -36.40
CA MET A 29 19.79 -14.81 -35.66
C MET A 29 20.19 -16.13 -36.33
N THR A 30 21.39 -16.62 -36.00
CA THR A 30 21.94 -17.89 -36.50
C THR A 30 22.75 -18.56 -35.40
N PHE A 31 22.49 -19.83 -35.17
CA PHE A 31 23.10 -20.62 -34.10
C PHE A 31 23.32 -22.07 -34.52
N ALA A 32 23.98 -22.85 -33.65
CA ALA A 32 24.17 -24.28 -33.89
C ALA A 32 22.82 -25.01 -33.88
N PHE A 33 22.66 -26.04 -34.71
CA PHE A 33 21.42 -26.81 -34.79
C PHE A 33 20.99 -27.45 -33.45
N SER A 34 21.92 -27.62 -32.50
CA SER A 34 21.64 -28.09 -31.15
C SER A 34 20.68 -27.20 -30.36
N LYS A 35 20.42 -25.98 -30.85
CA LYS A 35 19.45 -25.03 -30.31
C LYS A 35 18.06 -25.14 -30.92
N VAL A 36 17.87 -26.02 -31.89
CA VAL A 36 16.54 -26.32 -32.41
C VAL A 36 15.90 -27.37 -31.51
N ASN A 37 14.70 -27.10 -31.02
CA ASN A 37 13.95 -27.94 -30.09
C ASN A 37 14.73 -28.23 -28.79
N ASP A 38 15.41 -27.22 -28.25
CA ASP A 38 16.16 -27.33 -26.98
C ASP A 38 15.32 -26.93 -25.75
N ASP A 39 14.02 -26.72 -25.94
CA ASP A 39 13.05 -26.27 -24.93
C ASP A 39 13.36 -24.85 -24.42
N TYR A 40 14.02 -24.04 -25.26
CA TYR A 40 14.29 -22.63 -25.00
C TYR A 40 14.03 -21.79 -26.25
N CYS A 41 13.30 -20.68 -26.09
CA CYS A 41 12.95 -19.81 -27.21
C CYS A 41 14.11 -18.82 -27.53
N ASP A 42 14.97 -19.18 -28.48
CA ASP A 42 16.10 -18.37 -28.96
C ASP A 42 15.71 -17.43 -30.13
N CYS A 43 14.80 -17.84 -31.03
CA CYS A 43 14.41 -17.00 -32.18
C CYS A 43 13.26 -16.03 -31.85
N PRO A 44 13.35 -14.75 -32.28
CA PRO A 44 12.24 -13.79 -32.16
C PRO A 44 10.97 -14.19 -32.95
N ASP A 45 11.14 -14.97 -34.02
CA ASP A 45 10.06 -15.53 -34.83
C ASP A 45 9.67 -16.95 -34.41
N GLU A 46 10.22 -17.43 -33.29
CA GLU A 46 9.87 -18.69 -32.64
C GLU A 46 10.10 -19.93 -33.53
N SER A 47 10.89 -19.77 -34.59
CA SER A 47 11.08 -20.81 -35.60
C SER A 47 12.01 -21.95 -35.17
N ASP A 48 12.71 -21.80 -34.07
CA ASP A 48 13.65 -22.74 -33.48
C ASP A 48 13.00 -23.84 -32.64
N GLU A 49 11.78 -23.61 -32.17
CA GLU A 49 11.06 -24.54 -31.31
C GLU A 49 9.78 -25.11 -31.98
N PRO A 50 9.85 -25.72 -33.17
CA PRO A 50 8.67 -26.27 -33.84
C PRO A 50 8.09 -27.53 -33.19
N SER A 51 8.86 -28.23 -32.34
CA SER A 51 8.45 -29.47 -31.68
C SER A 51 8.28 -29.32 -30.17
N THR A 52 8.39 -28.12 -29.59
CA THR A 52 8.30 -27.91 -28.14
C THR A 52 7.29 -26.81 -27.80
N ALA A 53 7.02 -26.63 -26.50
CA ALA A 53 6.15 -25.60 -25.97
C ALA A 53 6.90 -24.33 -25.52
N ALA A 54 8.20 -24.22 -25.81
CA ALA A 54 9.07 -23.21 -25.22
C ALA A 54 8.79 -21.77 -25.69
N CYS A 55 8.33 -21.59 -26.92
CA CYS A 55 7.97 -20.28 -27.46
C CYS A 55 6.48 -19.95 -27.28
N PRO A 56 6.12 -18.72 -26.84
CA PRO A 56 4.75 -18.38 -26.42
C PRO A 56 3.72 -18.29 -27.56
N ASN A 57 4.09 -17.90 -28.77
CA ASN A 57 3.19 -17.90 -29.94
C ASN A 57 3.60 -18.96 -30.98
N GLY A 58 4.44 -19.92 -30.56
CA GLY A 58 4.95 -20.95 -31.42
C GLY A 58 3.82 -21.80 -31.99
N VAL A 59 4.12 -22.47 -33.10
CA VAL A 59 3.14 -23.30 -33.80
C VAL A 59 3.72 -24.66 -34.14
N PHE A 60 2.95 -25.70 -33.85
CA PHE A 60 3.24 -27.09 -34.15
C PHE A 60 2.34 -27.55 -35.29
N PHE A 61 2.92 -28.13 -36.33
CA PHE A 61 2.16 -28.69 -37.46
C PHE A 61 1.68 -30.12 -37.18
N CYS A 62 0.36 -30.31 -37.07
CA CYS A 62 -0.27 -31.63 -37.09
C CYS A 62 -0.44 -32.10 -38.55
N ALA A 63 0.24 -33.18 -38.93
CA ALA A 63 0.16 -33.71 -40.28
C ALA A 63 -1.16 -34.45 -40.56
N ASN A 64 -1.70 -35.12 -39.54
CA ASN A 64 -3.03 -35.76 -39.56
C ASN A 64 -3.31 -36.54 -40.85
N PRO A 65 -2.48 -37.53 -41.24
CA PRO A 65 -2.57 -38.20 -42.52
C PRO A 65 -3.94 -38.83 -42.74
N GLY A 66 -4.57 -38.51 -43.87
CA GLY A 66 -5.92 -38.97 -44.20
C GLY A 66 -7.04 -38.13 -43.57
N HIS A 67 -6.71 -37.15 -42.74
CA HIS A 67 -7.63 -36.15 -42.18
C HIS A 67 -7.12 -34.72 -42.48
N VAL A 68 -7.69 -33.72 -41.80
CA VAL A 68 -7.36 -32.30 -42.00
C VAL A 68 -6.07 -31.96 -41.25
N GLU A 69 -5.05 -31.51 -41.99
CA GLU A 69 -3.83 -30.91 -41.43
C GLU A 69 -4.14 -29.53 -40.82
N TYR A 70 -3.50 -29.21 -39.70
CA TYR A 70 -3.66 -27.89 -39.09
C TYR A 70 -2.48 -27.50 -38.20
N MET A 71 -2.39 -26.21 -37.87
CA MET A 71 -1.38 -25.66 -36.96
C MET A 71 -1.94 -25.58 -35.54
N LEU A 72 -1.31 -26.29 -34.62
CA LEU A 72 -1.60 -26.30 -33.19
C LEU A 72 -0.72 -25.26 -32.47
N PRO A 73 -1.24 -24.50 -31.50
CA PRO A 73 -0.40 -23.66 -30.65
C PRO A 73 0.64 -24.49 -29.88
N SER A 74 1.88 -24.00 -29.80
CA SER A 74 3.00 -24.66 -29.09
C SER A 74 2.66 -25.03 -27.65
N SER A 75 1.82 -24.24 -26.97
CA SER A 75 1.40 -24.48 -25.60
C SER A 75 0.69 -25.82 -25.36
N ARG A 76 0.23 -26.48 -26.43
CA ARG A 76 -0.45 -27.78 -26.40
C ARG A 76 0.47 -28.96 -26.76
N VAL A 77 1.74 -28.69 -27.02
CA VAL A 77 2.70 -29.75 -27.31
C VAL A 77 3.19 -30.34 -25.99
N ASN A 78 3.00 -31.65 -25.80
CA ASN A 78 3.34 -32.38 -24.57
C ASN A 78 2.67 -31.81 -23.30
N ASP A 79 1.46 -31.28 -23.39
CA ASP A 79 0.67 -30.80 -22.24
C ASP A 79 -0.14 -31.92 -21.54
N GLY A 80 -0.14 -33.12 -22.12
CA GLY A 80 -0.82 -34.33 -21.65
C GLY A 80 -2.21 -34.54 -22.25
N MET A 81 -2.63 -33.71 -23.20
CA MET A 81 -3.89 -33.80 -23.93
C MET A 81 -3.64 -34.21 -25.38
N CYS A 82 -4.53 -35.02 -25.97
CA CYS A 82 -4.39 -35.43 -27.37
C CYS A 82 -5.19 -34.49 -28.27
N ASP A 83 -4.51 -33.53 -28.89
CA ASP A 83 -5.09 -32.54 -29.80
C ASP A 83 -4.91 -32.90 -31.28
N CYS A 84 -3.75 -33.39 -31.70
CA CYS A 84 -3.60 -33.89 -33.07
C CYS A 84 -4.26 -35.27 -33.17
N CYS A 85 -5.00 -35.55 -34.26
CA CYS A 85 -5.63 -36.87 -34.43
C CYS A 85 -4.61 -37.98 -34.63
N ASP A 86 -3.40 -37.64 -35.07
CA ASP A 86 -2.29 -38.58 -35.23
C ASP A 86 -1.51 -38.80 -33.93
N GLY A 87 -1.80 -38.01 -32.88
CA GLY A 87 -1.13 -38.03 -31.58
C GLY A 87 0.29 -37.50 -31.59
N SER A 88 0.69 -36.77 -32.65
CA SER A 88 2.06 -36.28 -32.83
C SER A 88 2.47 -35.16 -31.87
N ASP A 89 1.49 -34.46 -31.30
CA ASP A 89 1.64 -33.43 -30.26
C ASP A 89 2.15 -33.99 -28.92
N GLU A 90 1.84 -35.25 -28.63
CA GLU A 90 2.16 -35.95 -27.37
C GLU A 90 3.26 -37.00 -27.55
N TYR A 91 4.25 -36.69 -28.36
CA TYR A 91 5.33 -37.62 -28.70
C TYR A 91 6.19 -38.03 -27.48
N ALA A 92 6.29 -37.18 -26.45
CA ALA A 92 7.09 -37.49 -25.26
C ALA A 92 6.37 -38.46 -24.31
N SER A 93 5.04 -38.36 -24.22
CA SER A 93 4.22 -39.22 -23.36
C SER A 93 3.81 -40.52 -24.06
N GLY A 94 3.62 -40.49 -25.38
CA GLY A 94 3.29 -41.64 -26.22
C GLY A 94 1.94 -42.29 -25.91
N LYS A 95 1.03 -41.55 -25.25
CA LYS A 95 -0.27 -42.07 -24.78
C LYS A 95 -1.41 -41.89 -25.78
N CYS A 96 -1.23 -41.04 -26.79
CA CYS A 96 -2.26 -40.74 -27.78
C CYS A 96 -2.38 -41.83 -28.84
N VAL A 97 -3.63 -42.10 -29.25
CA VAL A 97 -3.96 -43.10 -30.26
C VAL A 97 -4.30 -42.37 -31.55
N ASN A 98 -3.75 -42.84 -32.67
CA ASN A 98 -4.09 -42.29 -33.98
C ASN A 98 -5.53 -42.68 -34.36
N ASN A 99 -6.43 -41.70 -34.42
CA ASN A 99 -7.83 -41.85 -34.81
C ASN A 99 -8.20 -41.05 -36.08
N CYS A 100 -7.20 -40.55 -36.83
CA CYS A 100 -7.43 -39.72 -38.01
C CYS A 100 -8.35 -40.37 -39.05
N ALA A 101 -8.21 -41.68 -39.27
CA ALA A 101 -9.04 -42.39 -40.24
C ALA A 101 -10.52 -42.42 -39.86
N GLU A 102 -10.82 -42.60 -38.57
CA GLU A 102 -12.20 -42.61 -38.06
C GLU A 102 -12.82 -41.21 -38.16
N LEU A 103 -12.06 -40.17 -37.77
CA LEU A 103 -12.49 -38.77 -37.89
C LEU A 103 -12.69 -38.34 -39.34
N ALA A 104 -11.83 -38.80 -40.25
CA ALA A 104 -11.98 -38.54 -41.68
C ALA A 104 -13.23 -39.18 -42.27
N GLU A 105 -13.56 -40.42 -41.87
CA GLU A 105 -14.79 -41.08 -42.31
C GLU A 105 -16.03 -40.36 -41.78
N ALA A 106 -16.04 -40.02 -40.49
CA ALA A 106 -17.12 -39.27 -39.88
C ALA A 106 -17.34 -37.91 -40.56
N ALA A 107 -16.26 -37.17 -40.85
CA ALA A 107 -16.33 -35.89 -41.54
C ALA A 107 -16.87 -36.02 -42.98
N ARG A 108 -16.51 -37.10 -43.69
CA ARG A 108 -17.07 -37.38 -45.03
C ARG A 108 -18.56 -37.65 -44.99
N ILE A 109 -19.01 -38.47 -44.03
CA ILE A 109 -20.44 -38.77 -43.84
C ILE A 109 -21.20 -37.50 -43.48
N GLU A 110 -20.69 -36.70 -42.54
CA GLU A 110 -21.32 -35.44 -42.12
C GLU A 110 -21.44 -34.44 -43.29
N GLU A 111 -20.42 -34.33 -44.13
CA GLU A 111 -20.46 -33.47 -45.32
C GLU A 111 -21.46 -33.98 -46.37
N GLU A 112 -21.54 -35.30 -46.57
CA GLU A 112 -22.53 -35.92 -47.46
C GLU A 112 -23.96 -35.69 -46.95
N GLU A 113 -24.22 -35.87 -45.66
CA GLU A 113 -25.51 -35.55 -45.04
C GLU A 113 -25.88 -34.08 -45.17
N LYS A 114 -24.93 -33.16 -44.96
CA LYS A 114 -25.13 -31.72 -45.20
C LYS A 114 -25.52 -31.46 -46.65
N LEU A 115 -24.81 -32.06 -47.60
CA LEU A 115 -25.13 -31.92 -49.02
C LEU A 115 -26.52 -32.46 -49.35
N LEU A 116 -26.91 -33.60 -48.77
CA LEU A 116 -28.24 -34.16 -48.94
C LEU A 116 -29.33 -33.26 -48.35
N MET A 117 -29.12 -32.63 -47.19
CA MET A 117 -30.03 -31.61 -46.64
C MET A 117 -30.24 -30.41 -47.56
N PHE A 118 -29.27 -30.08 -48.43
CA PHE A 118 -29.44 -29.01 -49.42
C PHE A 118 -30.12 -29.48 -50.73
N VAL A 119 -30.20 -30.78 -50.96
CA VAL A 119 -30.69 -31.39 -52.21
C VAL A 119 -32.12 -31.92 -52.06
N GLU A 120 -32.46 -32.56 -50.94
CA GLU A 120 -33.78 -33.16 -50.72
C GLU A 120 -34.67 -32.32 -49.80
N ASP A 121 -35.77 -31.88 -50.40
CA ASP A 121 -37.05 -31.41 -49.87
C ASP A 121 -37.13 -30.07 -49.08
N ASP A 122 -37.85 -29.14 -49.72
CA ASP A 122 -38.30 -27.81 -49.27
C ASP A 122 -37.22 -26.76 -49.01
N LYS A 123 -36.45 -26.42 -50.07
CA LYS A 123 -35.67 -25.17 -50.14
C LYS A 123 -36.45 -23.94 -49.66
N GLU A 124 -37.77 -23.90 -49.86
CA GLU A 124 -38.61 -22.81 -49.38
C GLU A 124 -38.83 -22.87 -47.86
N GLU A 125 -39.17 -24.03 -47.29
CA GLU A 125 -39.36 -24.19 -45.84
C GLU A 125 -38.04 -23.99 -45.09
N PHE A 126 -36.94 -24.54 -45.60
CA PHE A 126 -35.61 -24.35 -45.03
C PHE A 126 -35.19 -22.88 -45.08
N ARG A 127 -35.42 -22.17 -46.20
CA ARG A 127 -35.17 -20.72 -46.30
C ARG A 127 -36.06 -19.92 -45.36
N ALA A 128 -37.34 -20.27 -45.24
CA ALA A 128 -38.26 -19.61 -44.31
C ALA A 128 -37.82 -19.80 -42.85
N ASN A 129 -37.40 -21.02 -42.48
CA ASN A 129 -36.87 -21.34 -41.17
C ASN A 129 -35.57 -20.57 -40.88
N LEU A 130 -34.64 -20.48 -41.83
CA LEU A 130 -33.42 -19.67 -41.69
C LEU A 130 -33.72 -18.18 -41.51
N VAL A 131 -34.66 -17.62 -42.28
CA VAL A 131 -35.09 -16.22 -42.14
C VAL A 131 -35.73 -15.98 -40.76
N HIS A 132 -36.56 -16.92 -40.30
CA HIS A 132 -37.20 -16.84 -38.99
C HIS A 132 -36.18 -16.92 -37.85
N MET A 133 -35.23 -17.86 -37.92
CA MET A 133 -34.14 -17.98 -36.95
C MET A 133 -33.27 -16.72 -36.92
N GLY A 134 -32.87 -16.22 -38.10
CA GLY A 134 -32.11 -14.97 -38.21
C GLY A 134 -32.85 -13.77 -37.63
N SER A 135 -34.15 -13.63 -37.90
CA SER A 135 -34.97 -12.56 -37.32
C SER A 135 -35.08 -12.69 -35.80
N ARG A 136 -35.25 -13.90 -35.28
CA ARG A 136 -35.34 -14.15 -33.83
C ARG A 136 -34.03 -13.82 -33.13
N GLU A 137 -32.90 -14.27 -33.68
CA GLU A 137 -31.58 -13.92 -33.14
C GLU A 137 -31.30 -12.42 -33.13
N GLN A 138 -31.73 -11.69 -34.16
CA GLN A 138 -31.58 -10.24 -34.19
C GLN A 138 -32.40 -9.57 -33.08
N ILE A 139 -33.63 -10.01 -32.86
CA ILE A 139 -34.49 -9.52 -31.77
C ILE A 139 -33.85 -9.82 -30.41
N GLU A 140 -33.40 -11.06 -30.20
CA GLU A 140 -32.72 -11.47 -28.95
C GLU A 140 -31.44 -10.67 -28.70
N LYS A 141 -30.62 -10.44 -29.74
CA LYS A 141 -29.42 -9.59 -29.66
C LYS A 141 -29.77 -8.16 -29.30
N LEU A 142 -30.82 -7.59 -29.90
CA LEU A 142 -31.30 -6.24 -29.59
C LEU A 142 -31.82 -6.13 -28.15
N GLU A 143 -32.59 -7.11 -27.68
CA GLU A 143 -33.06 -7.16 -26.29
C GLU A 143 -31.90 -7.30 -25.30
N ARG A 144 -30.94 -8.17 -25.60
CA ARG A 144 -29.72 -8.33 -24.80
C ARG A 144 -28.90 -7.05 -24.78
N PHE A 145 -28.74 -6.39 -25.93
CA PHE A 145 -28.03 -5.13 -26.05
C PHE A 145 -28.67 -4.05 -25.17
N LYS A 146 -30.00 -3.88 -25.24
CA LYS A 146 -30.73 -2.94 -24.38
C LYS A 146 -30.56 -3.23 -22.89
N LYS A 147 -30.60 -4.51 -22.49
CA LYS A 147 -30.35 -4.92 -21.10
C LYS A 147 -28.93 -4.57 -20.64
N LEU A 148 -27.94 -4.82 -21.48
CA LEU A 148 -26.54 -4.50 -21.19
C LEU A 148 -26.30 -2.99 -21.12
N GLU A 149 -26.94 -2.20 -21.98
CA GLU A 149 -26.85 -0.75 -21.99
C GLU A 149 -27.43 -0.15 -20.70
N LEU A 150 -28.58 -0.65 -20.24
CA LEU A 150 -29.17 -0.26 -18.96
C LEU A 150 -28.28 -0.65 -17.77
N ALA A 151 -27.77 -1.88 -17.75
CA ALA A 151 -26.88 -2.34 -16.68
C ALA A 151 -25.56 -1.54 -16.64
N LYS A 152 -25.03 -1.14 -17.81
CA LYS A 152 -23.86 -0.28 -17.90
C LYS A 152 -24.13 1.10 -17.30
N ALA A 153 -25.26 1.72 -17.63
CA ALA A 153 -25.64 3.02 -17.08
C ALA A 153 -25.80 2.98 -15.56
N GLU A 154 -26.46 1.95 -15.02
CA GLU A 154 -26.61 1.73 -13.57
C GLU A 154 -25.25 1.56 -12.89
N GLN A 155 -24.36 0.76 -13.48
CA GLN A 155 -23.03 0.55 -12.93
C GLN A 155 -22.17 1.81 -12.97
N GLU A 156 -22.24 2.61 -14.05
CA GLU A 156 -21.53 3.89 -14.16
C GLU A 156 -21.98 4.88 -13.08
N GLU A 157 -23.29 4.97 -12.81
CA GLU A 157 -23.82 5.78 -11.73
C GLU A 157 -23.31 5.29 -10.36
N ARG A 158 -23.34 3.97 -10.14
CA ARG A 158 -22.85 3.35 -8.91
C ARG A 158 -21.35 3.62 -8.69
N THR A 159 -20.54 3.56 -9.75
CA THR A 159 -19.11 3.88 -9.67
C THR A 159 -18.87 5.33 -9.34
N LYS A 160 -19.59 6.29 -9.96
CA LYS A 160 -19.47 7.72 -9.64
C LYS A 160 -19.82 8.01 -8.18
N ASN A 161 -20.91 7.41 -7.69
CA ASN A 161 -21.34 7.55 -6.30
C ASN A 161 -20.31 6.95 -5.32
N LEU A 162 -19.66 5.85 -5.70
CA LEU A 162 -18.62 5.24 -4.88
C LEU A 162 -17.33 6.08 -4.89
N GLU A 163 -16.91 6.56 -6.06
CA GLU A 163 -15.75 7.45 -6.24
C GLU A 163 -15.89 8.75 -5.44
N GLU A 164 -17.08 9.34 -5.42
CA GLU A 164 -17.33 10.53 -4.61
C GLU A 164 -17.21 10.24 -3.11
N LYS A 165 -17.77 9.11 -2.65
CA LYS A 165 -17.65 8.67 -1.26
C LYS A 165 -16.22 8.36 -0.87
N THR A 166 -15.44 7.71 -1.74
CA THR A 166 -14.03 7.43 -1.48
C THR A 166 -13.22 8.71 -1.43
N ARG A 167 -13.46 9.67 -2.33
CA ARG A 167 -12.80 10.99 -2.30
C ARG A 167 -13.06 11.72 -0.99
N LEU A 168 -14.32 11.76 -0.53
CA LEU A 168 -14.67 12.36 0.75
C LEU A 168 -14.00 11.65 1.93
N ALA A 169 -13.95 10.31 1.91
CA ALA A 169 -13.28 9.53 2.95
C ALA A 169 -11.76 9.79 2.96
N GLU A 170 -11.12 9.91 1.79
CA GLU A 170 -9.70 10.24 1.66
C GLU A 170 -9.40 11.66 2.14
N GLU A 171 -10.24 12.65 1.83
CA GLU A 171 -10.10 14.03 2.34
C GLU A 171 -10.18 14.07 3.87
N ILE A 172 -11.14 13.36 4.46
CA ILE A 172 -11.28 13.26 5.93
C ILE A 172 -10.06 12.55 6.54
N ALA A 173 -9.59 11.45 5.93
CA ALA A 173 -8.44 10.71 6.42
C ALA A 173 -7.14 11.54 6.35
N ASN A 174 -6.93 12.27 5.26
CA ASN A 174 -5.79 13.15 5.08
C ASN A 174 -5.83 14.32 6.06
N ALA A 175 -6.99 14.96 6.26
CA ALA A 175 -7.15 16.02 7.25
C ALA A 175 -6.89 15.52 8.68
N ALA A 176 -7.35 14.31 9.02
CA ALA A 176 -7.03 13.68 10.28
C ALA A 176 -5.52 13.46 10.41
N LEU A 177 -4.87 12.91 9.38
CA LEU A 177 -3.42 12.68 9.36
C LEU A 177 -2.62 13.97 9.55
N ASP A 178 -3.00 15.05 8.88
CA ASP A 178 -2.34 16.35 9.02
C ASP A 178 -2.51 16.94 10.43
N SER A 179 -3.70 16.75 11.03
CA SER A 179 -3.93 17.15 12.43
C SER A 179 -3.05 16.36 13.42
N PHE A 180 -2.83 15.07 13.17
CA PHE A 180 -1.94 14.24 13.99
C PHE A 180 -0.47 14.65 13.83
N LYS A 181 -0.01 14.89 12.59
CA LYS A 181 1.36 15.38 12.33
C LYS A 181 1.61 16.73 13.00
N THR A 182 0.67 17.66 12.86
CA THR A 182 0.76 18.99 13.50
C THR A 182 0.87 18.86 15.01
N ARG A 183 0.07 17.98 15.63
CA ARG A 183 0.15 17.71 17.07
C ARG A 183 1.49 17.11 17.48
N GLU A 184 2.01 16.17 16.70
CA GLU A 184 3.32 15.54 16.95
C GLU A 184 4.47 16.57 16.82
N GLU A 185 4.40 17.49 15.86
CA GLU A 185 5.36 18.57 15.69
C GLU A 185 5.32 19.57 16.85
N ILE A 186 4.12 19.92 17.35
CA ILE A 186 3.94 20.76 18.54
C ILE A 186 4.53 20.05 19.77
N GLU A 187 4.20 18.77 19.99
CA GLU A 187 4.73 17.98 21.11
C GLU A 187 6.27 17.88 21.05
N LYS A 188 6.86 17.76 19.85
CA LYS A 188 8.33 17.81 19.67
C LYS A 188 8.92 19.18 19.97
N CYS A 189 8.24 20.28 19.61
CA CYS A 189 8.67 21.63 19.92
C CYS A 189 8.60 21.92 21.43
N GLU A 190 7.56 21.44 22.11
CA GLU A 190 7.41 21.55 23.57
C GLU A 190 8.41 20.67 24.33
N ALA A 191 8.78 19.51 23.76
CA ALA A 191 9.79 18.62 24.33
C ALA A 191 11.24 19.05 24.05
N ALA A 192 11.46 20.07 23.20
CA ALA A 192 12.79 20.64 23.00
C ALA A 192 13.22 21.42 24.26
N PRO A 193 14.44 21.20 24.81
CA PRO A 193 14.88 21.92 26.00
C PRO A 193 15.01 23.42 25.71
N ASP A 194 14.21 24.23 26.41
CA ASP A 194 14.19 25.69 26.30
C ASP A 194 15.55 26.28 26.73
N ILE A 195 16.22 26.97 25.80
CA ILE A 195 17.54 27.58 25.99
C ILE A 195 17.42 28.94 26.73
N ASN A 196 16.20 29.48 26.91
CA ASN A 196 15.97 30.86 27.32
C ASN A 196 15.38 31.01 28.75
N TYR A 197 14.64 30.00 29.27
CA TYR A 197 14.06 30.08 30.62
C TYR A 197 15.09 29.94 31.75
N GLU A 198 16.17 29.18 31.54
CA GLU A 198 17.26 29.08 32.53
C GLU A 198 18.10 30.37 32.59
N ASP A 199 18.20 31.16 31.52
CA ASP A 199 19.16 32.29 31.45
C ASP A 199 18.74 33.49 32.32
N HIS A 200 17.43 33.80 32.43
CA HIS A 200 16.94 34.88 33.30
C HIS A 200 17.25 34.60 34.77
N TYR A 201 16.95 33.39 35.25
CA TYR A 201 17.22 33.02 36.64
C TYR A 201 18.71 32.93 36.94
N VAL A 202 19.55 32.50 35.98
CA VAL A 202 21.01 32.53 36.12
C VAL A 202 21.49 33.95 36.36
N VAL A 203 21.08 34.90 35.50
CA VAL A 203 21.54 36.29 35.56
C VAL A 203 21.01 36.99 36.80
N GLU A 204 19.72 36.82 37.12
CA GLU A 204 19.10 37.39 38.33
C GLU A 204 19.79 36.87 39.60
N THR A 205 20.05 35.56 39.67
CA THR A 205 20.74 34.97 40.84
C THR A 205 22.19 35.44 40.92
N PHE A 206 22.91 35.49 39.80
CA PHE A 206 24.29 36.00 39.80
C PHE A 206 24.36 37.43 40.37
N ASN A 207 23.47 38.31 39.93
CA ASN A 207 23.41 39.68 40.42
C ASN A 207 22.96 39.78 41.88
N ALA A 208 22.14 38.84 42.37
CA ALA A 208 21.74 38.80 43.77
C ALA A 208 22.88 38.34 44.70
N LEU A 209 23.75 37.46 44.19
CA LEU A 209 24.91 36.96 44.91
C LEU A 209 26.10 37.93 44.86
N ASP A 210 26.18 38.80 43.84
CA ASP A 210 27.24 39.81 43.64
C ASP A 210 26.92 41.07 44.46
N LEU A 211 27.29 41.05 45.75
CA LEU A 211 26.87 42.05 46.71
C LEU A 211 27.60 43.39 46.53
N ASP A 212 28.86 43.34 46.11
CA ASP A 212 29.64 44.54 45.83
C ASP A 212 29.45 45.04 44.37
N GLY A 213 28.82 44.24 43.52
CA GLY A 213 28.43 44.58 42.16
C GLY A 213 29.62 44.68 41.20
N ASN A 214 30.75 44.07 41.55
CA ASN A 214 31.98 44.14 40.77
C ASN A 214 31.95 43.21 39.52
N GLY A 215 30.88 42.46 39.32
CA GLY A 215 30.67 41.55 38.20
C GLY A 215 31.36 40.20 38.36
N VAL A 216 31.88 39.90 39.55
CA VAL A 216 32.53 38.64 39.90
C VAL A 216 32.20 38.18 41.32
N LEU A 217 31.76 36.93 41.46
CA LEU A 217 31.40 36.37 42.77
C LEU A 217 32.64 35.92 43.54
N ASP A 218 32.79 36.50 44.73
CA ASP A 218 33.79 36.12 45.72
C ASP A 218 33.24 35.13 46.75
N LEU A 219 34.15 34.40 47.39
CA LEU A 219 33.83 33.37 48.39
C LEU A 219 33.03 33.89 49.58
N TRP A 220 33.25 35.13 50.00
CA TRP A 220 32.54 35.72 51.12
C TRP A 220 31.10 36.13 50.75
N GLU A 221 30.86 36.49 49.47
CA GLU A 221 29.55 36.88 48.97
C GLU A 221 28.63 35.68 48.84
N VAL A 222 29.14 34.58 48.27
CA VAL A 222 28.37 33.34 48.15
C VAL A 222 28.08 32.72 49.53
N LYS A 223 28.99 32.83 50.50
CA LYS A 223 28.77 32.35 51.88
C LYS A 223 27.71 33.14 52.65
N SER A 224 27.39 34.36 52.23
CA SER A 224 26.39 35.17 52.92
C SER A 224 24.97 34.61 52.75
N GLU A 225 24.78 33.73 51.77
CA GLU A 225 23.48 33.20 51.40
C GLU A 225 23.13 31.91 52.13
N LYS A 226 21.94 31.91 52.71
CA LYS A 226 21.46 30.85 53.61
C LYS A 226 21.20 29.52 52.90
N ILE A 227 21.04 29.56 51.58
CA ILE A 227 20.81 28.39 50.73
C ILE A 227 21.97 27.38 50.79
N PHE A 228 23.16 27.81 51.20
CA PHE A 228 24.35 26.97 51.28
C PHE A 228 24.57 26.37 52.68
N ASP A 229 23.74 26.73 53.66
CA ASP A 229 23.72 26.14 55.00
C ASP A 229 22.90 24.83 54.99
N LEU A 230 23.55 23.76 54.52
CA LEU A 230 22.94 22.44 54.35
C LEU A 230 22.48 21.81 55.67
N ASN A 231 23.14 22.16 56.78
CA ASN A 231 22.83 21.61 58.10
C ASN A 231 21.89 22.51 58.94
N LYS A 232 21.51 23.68 58.40
CA LYS A 232 20.56 24.66 58.98
C LYS A 232 20.97 25.20 60.35
N ASN A 233 22.26 25.36 60.61
CA ASN A 233 22.78 25.91 61.87
C ASN A 233 22.92 27.44 61.87
N ASN A 234 22.39 28.12 60.85
CA ASN A 234 22.50 29.55 60.56
C ASN A 234 23.94 30.04 60.27
N ARG A 235 24.87 29.16 59.88
CA ARG A 235 26.25 29.50 59.50
C ARG A 235 26.78 28.56 58.41
N VAL A 236 27.20 29.12 57.27
CA VAL A 236 27.85 28.34 56.21
C VAL A 236 29.31 28.05 56.56
N GLU A 237 29.64 26.81 56.94
CA GLU A 237 31.02 26.41 57.29
C GLU A 237 31.84 25.98 56.06
N ASP A 238 33.17 26.12 56.13
CA ASP A 238 34.09 25.81 55.00
C ASP A 238 33.99 24.37 54.47
N LYS A 239 33.58 23.43 55.33
CA LYS A 239 33.41 22.02 54.94
C LYS A 239 32.19 21.80 54.04
N GLU A 240 31.17 22.65 54.16
CA GLU A 240 29.93 22.56 53.39
C GLU A 240 30.07 23.16 51.99
N MET A 241 31.04 24.06 51.82
CA MET A 241 31.43 24.66 50.55
C MET A 241 32.61 23.94 49.89
N LYS A 242 33.00 22.75 50.34
CA LYS A 242 34.12 21.98 49.75
C LYS A 242 33.95 21.74 48.25
N TRP A 243 32.74 21.41 47.81
CA TRP A 243 32.43 21.23 46.39
C TRP A 243 32.55 22.53 45.59
N PHE A 244 32.39 23.68 46.23
CA PHE A 244 32.56 25.01 45.65
C PHE A 244 34.06 25.31 45.44
N TYR A 245 34.90 25.01 46.44
CA TYR A 245 36.36 25.09 46.34
C TYR A 245 36.95 24.16 45.27
N ASP A 246 36.41 22.95 45.11
CA ASP A 246 36.85 22.01 44.05
C ASP A 246 36.38 22.45 42.65
N ALA A 247 35.25 23.17 42.57
CA ALA A 247 34.74 23.70 41.30
C ALA A 247 35.50 24.95 40.85
N MET A 248 36.12 25.70 41.77
CA MET A 248 37.01 26.82 41.47
C MET A 248 38.00 27.19 42.58
N PRO A 249 39.28 27.46 42.22
CA PRO A 249 40.25 28.09 43.11
C PRO A 249 40.16 29.62 43.02
N GLY A 250 39.04 30.23 43.45
CA GLY A 250 38.92 31.70 43.57
C GLY A 250 37.63 32.30 43.00
N ILE A 251 37.77 33.32 42.14
CA ILE A 251 36.75 34.32 41.73
C ILE A 251 35.92 33.85 40.53
N ALA A 252 34.60 34.10 40.50
CA ALA A 252 33.69 33.64 39.42
C ALA A 252 33.03 34.76 38.61
N ASN A 253 33.22 34.79 37.28
CA ASN A 253 32.38 35.62 36.42
C ASN A 253 31.08 34.90 35.99
N LEU A 254 30.14 35.64 35.39
CA LEU A 254 28.80 35.16 34.99
C LEU A 254 28.85 33.90 34.11
N GLU A 255 29.82 33.80 33.19
CA GLU A 255 29.96 32.65 32.29
C GLU A 255 30.38 31.38 33.06
N ILE A 256 31.32 31.54 33.99
CA ILE A 256 31.77 30.44 34.86
C ILE A 256 30.63 30.03 35.81
N PHE A 257 29.91 30.99 36.38
CA PHE A 257 28.74 30.74 37.22
C PHE A 257 27.67 29.95 36.47
N ARG A 258 27.26 30.39 35.27
CA ARG A 258 26.26 29.70 34.43
C ARG A 258 26.64 28.25 34.15
N ARG A 259 27.88 28.02 33.73
CA ARG A 259 28.29 26.69 33.24
C ARG A 259 28.61 25.71 34.36
N LYS A 260 29.25 26.16 35.43
CA LYS A 260 29.78 25.28 36.50
C LYS A 260 28.96 25.32 37.78
N MET A 261 28.44 26.48 38.19
CA MET A 261 27.71 26.63 39.45
C MET A 261 26.21 26.39 39.26
N TRP A 262 25.58 27.10 38.32
CA TRP A 262 24.13 27.01 38.10
C TRP A 262 23.64 25.59 37.81
N ARG A 263 24.41 24.79 37.07
CA ARG A 263 24.08 23.37 36.85
C ARG A 263 23.91 22.55 38.13
N ARG A 264 24.59 22.91 39.21
CA ARG A 264 24.56 22.18 40.49
C ARG A 264 23.55 22.77 41.47
N MET A 265 23.43 24.10 41.53
CA MET A 265 22.58 24.77 42.52
C MET A 265 21.27 25.35 41.95
N GLY A 266 21.20 25.61 40.64
CA GLY A 266 20.12 26.36 40.01
C GLY A 266 18.74 25.73 40.21
N ARG A 267 18.66 24.39 40.12
CA ARG A 267 17.39 23.68 40.38
C ARG A 267 16.90 23.84 41.82
N LEU A 268 17.80 23.78 42.81
CA LEU A 268 17.43 23.93 44.21
C LEU A 268 17.05 25.39 44.53
N TYR A 269 17.81 26.34 44.00
CA TYR A 269 17.55 27.77 44.21
C TYR A 269 16.22 28.22 43.60
N VAL A 270 15.90 27.79 42.37
CA VAL A 270 14.63 28.12 41.71
C VAL A 270 13.45 27.52 42.48
N LEU A 271 13.53 26.25 42.89
CA LEU A 271 12.46 25.59 43.65
C LEU A 271 12.16 26.29 44.99
N GLU A 272 13.17 26.70 45.74
CA GLU A 272 12.98 27.40 47.02
C GLU A 272 12.38 28.80 46.81
N LYS A 273 12.85 29.55 45.80
CA LYS A 273 12.29 30.88 45.45
C LYS A 273 10.86 30.81 44.92
N GLU A 274 10.52 29.77 44.16
CA GLU A 274 9.15 29.55 43.69
C GLU A 274 8.21 29.14 44.83
N MET A 275 8.68 28.34 45.79
CA MET A 275 7.93 28.04 47.01
C MET A 275 7.69 29.30 47.88
N GLU A 276 8.69 30.18 48.03
CA GLU A 276 8.51 31.48 48.72
C GLU A 276 7.47 32.37 48.03
N LYS A 277 7.46 32.38 46.69
CA LYS A 277 6.47 33.12 45.89
C LYS A 277 5.06 32.52 46.00
N SER A 278 4.93 31.19 45.96
CA SER A 278 3.66 30.46 46.11
C SER A 278 3.02 30.71 47.48
N PHE A 279 3.81 30.68 48.56
CA PHE A 279 3.32 30.93 49.91
C PHE A 279 2.82 32.37 50.11
N LYS A 280 3.36 33.32 49.33
CA LYS A 280 2.94 34.73 49.30
C LYS A 280 1.63 34.94 48.53
N PHE A 281 1.36 34.11 47.53
CA PHE A 281 0.18 34.18 46.66
C PHE A 281 -1.06 33.54 47.33
N GLU A 282 -0.89 32.47 48.10
CA GLU A 282 -1.97 31.79 48.82
C GLU A 282 -2.61 32.65 49.94
N PHE A 283 -1.85 33.61 50.49
CA PHE A 283 -2.34 34.58 51.48
C PHE A 283 -3.30 35.64 50.88
N ASP A 284 -3.26 35.86 49.56
CA ASP A 284 -4.01 36.93 48.88
C ASP A 284 -5.39 36.46 48.35
N TRP A 285 -5.61 35.16 48.21
CA TRP A 285 -6.85 34.56 47.65
C TRP A 285 -7.98 34.31 48.67
N GLY A 286 -7.78 34.57 49.96
CA GLY A 286 -8.74 34.29 51.04
C GLY A 286 -9.97 35.20 51.13
N LYS A 287 -10.30 36.00 50.10
CA LYS A 287 -11.45 36.92 50.11
C LYS A 287 -12.25 36.91 48.79
N GLY A 288 -13.22 36.00 48.68
CA GLY A 288 -14.32 36.16 47.70
C GLY A 288 -14.95 34.84 47.25
N GLY A 289 -16.12 34.48 47.78
CA GLY A 289 -16.92 33.36 47.30
C GLY A 289 -18.41 33.66 47.39
N GLU A 290 -19.10 33.69 46.24
CA GLU A 290 -20.58 33.65 46.09
C GLU A 290 -21.01 33.71 44.60
N LEU A 291 -20.65 32.73 43.74
CA LEU A 291 -21.10 32.73 42.32
C LEU A 291 -21.26 31.36 41.62
N ASP A 292 -21.54 30.24 42.32
CA ASP A 292 -21.59 28.89 41.68
C ASP A 292 -22.87 28.05 41.94
N GLU A 293 -23.93 28.62 42.50
CA GLU A 293 -25.21 27.90 42.74
C GLU A 293 -26.18 27.94 41.55
N GLU A 294 -26.14 29.03 40.77
CA GLU A 294 -27.13 29.29 39.71
C GLU A 294 -26.81 28.51 38.42
N ALA A 295 -25.52 28.34 38.11
CA ALA A 295 -25.05 27.56 36.97
C ALA A 295 -25.39 26.05 37.08
N LYS A 296 -25.40 25.52 38.30
CA LYS A 296 -25.81 24.13 38.58
C LYS A 296 -27.30 23.90 38.31
N LYS A 297 -28.16 24.81 38.77
CA LYS A 297 -29.62 24.69 38.59
C LYS A 297 -30.04 24.78 37.12
N GLU A 298 -29.32 25.54 36.30
CA GLU A 298 -29.62 25.65 34.88
C GLU A 298 -29.30 24.36 34.09
N ARG A 299 -28.24 23.63 34.46
CA ARG A 299 -27.89 22.35 33.83
C ARG A 299 -28.94 21.27 34.08
N GLU A 300 -29.39 21.10 35.32
CA GLU A 300 -30.41 20.10 35.67
C GLU A 300 -31.75 20.35 34.95
N ARG A 301 -32.08 21.62 34.72
CA ARG A 301 -33.32 22.01 34.02
C ARG A 301 -33.27 21.65 32.52
N LYS A 302 -32.09 21.74 31.89
CA LYS A 302 -31.88 21.38 30.48
C LYS A 302 -31.94 19.85 30.28
N GLU A 303 -31.35 19.06 31.17
CA GLU A 303 -31.39 17.59 31.09
C GLU A 303 -32.82 17.03 31.23
N ARG A 304 -33.62 17.57 32.17
CA ARG A 304 -35.03 17.14 32.33
C ARG A 304 -35.90 17.44 31.12
N LYS A 305 -35.58 18.50 30.35
CA LYS A 305 -36.31 18.84 29.13
C LYS A 305 -35.98 17.86 28.01
N HIS A 306 -34.70 17.52 27.85
CA HIS A 306 -34.22 16.59 26.84
C HIS A 306 -34.79 15.17 27.03
N GLN A 307 -34.85 14.67 28.28
CA GLN A 307 -35.44 13.35 28.56
C GLN A 307 -36.95 13.27 28.23
N ARG A 308 -37.69 14.37 28.41
CA ARG A 308 -39.12 14.43 28.08
C ARG A 308 -39.39 14.44 26.58
N GLU A 309 -38.49 15.01 25.79
CA GLU A 309 -38.59 15.02 24.33
C GLU A 309 -38.30 13.63 23.75
N MET A 310 -37.24 12.97 24.24
CA MET A 310 -36.90 11.58 23.89
C MET A 310 -38.03 10.60 24.18
N GLN A 311 -38.72 10.74 25.33
CA GLN A 311 -39.87 9.88 25.67
C GLN A 311 -41.09 10.11 24.78
N LYS A 312 -41.31 11.34 24.29
CA LYS A 312 -42.41 11.64 23.35
C LYS A 312 -42.13 11.06 21.96
N GLU A 313 -40.88 11.10 21.53
CA GLU A 313 -40.45 10.56 20.24
C GLU A 313 -40.49 9.03 20.22
N ALA A 314 -40.04 8.38 21.30
CA ALA A 314 -40.16 6.93 21.47
C ALA A 314 -41.61 6.42 21.48
N LYS A 315 -42.57 7.25 21.92
CA LYS A 315 -44.00 6.90 21.93
C LYS A 315 -44.64 7.01 20.54
N LYS A 316 -44.18 7.96 19.70
CA LYS A 316 -44.61 8.10 18.29
C LYS A 316 -44.15 6.96 17.39
N ILE A 317 -43.08 6.25 17.76
CA ILE A 317 -42.55 5.12 16.96
C ILE A 317 -43.33 3.81 17.23
N LYS A 318 -44.18 3.78 18.27
CA LYS A 318 -44.95 2.59 18.68
C LYS A 318 -46.43 2.62 18.25
N GLU A 319 -46.91 3.70 17.65
CA GLU A 319 -48.24 3.85 17.04
C GLU A 319 -48.13 3.76 15.52
#